data_AF-A0AAD9P0S9-F1
#
_entry.id   AF-A0AAD9P0S9-F1
#
_cell.length_a   1.000
_cell.length_b   1.000
_cell.length_c   1.000
_cell.angle_alpha   90.00
_cell.angle_beta   90.00
_cell.angle_gamma   90.00
#
_symmetry.space_group_name_H-M   'P 1'
#
loop_
_entity.id
_entity.type
_entity.pdbx_description
1 polymer ?
#
loop_
_entity_poly.entity_id
_entity_poly.type
_entity_poly.pdbx_seq_one_letter_code
_entity_poly.pdbx_strand_id
1 'polypeptide(L)'
;MELPQLYRTCYDVPFCLPTGTEDVTAGGDKGDISDKSEVEMVKVVAMAILSYVMRNHIETTGLEQCMLGDLWEETIPSWLHSRDTTSASRLVRTALERLEQDGHLVKKQGTKHDYLVVAESTSLGLAILTILRRDCPKPEYADDGCHYLYIFDELRKQLQFANITKNATCQALDRLEEQSDIISMTEDHYTIFL
;
A
#
# COMPACT_ATOMS: atom_id res chain seq x y z
N MET A 1 46.70 25.43 17.92
CA MET A 1 45.69 24.90 16.99
C MET A 1 44.93 23.84 17.75
N GLU A 2 43.86 24.24 18.43
CA GLU A 2 43.02 23.32 19.20
C GLU A 2 42.03 22.68 18.24
N LEU A 3 42.08 21.34 18.15
CA LEU A 3 41.10 20.57 17.41
C LEU A 3 39.74 20.73 18.14
N PRO A 4 38.65 21.14 17.46
CA PRO A 4 37.38 21.39 18.13
C PRO A 4 36.92 20.15 18.90
N GLN A 5 36.60 20.29 20.19
CA GLN A 5 36.19 19.20 21.10
C GLN A 5 35.09 18.30 20.52
N LEU A 6 34.28 18.85 19.60
CA LEU A 6 33.26 18.16 18.85
C LEU A 6 33.77 16.91 18.10
N TYR A 7 35.00 16.97 17.56
CA TYR A 7 35.57 15.85 16.79
C TYR A 7 35.88 14.66 17.69
N ARG A 8 36.32 14.92 18.94
CA ARG A 8 36.63 13.89 19.93
C ARG A 8 35.40 13.14 20.42
N THR A 9 34.29 13.85 20.62
CA THR A 9 33.03 13.22 21.05
C THR A 9 32.37 12.37 19.98
N CYS A 10 32.62 12.62 18.69
CA CYS A 10 31.97 11.89 17.61
C CYS A 10 32.83 10.77 17.02
N TYR A 11 34.16 10.91 17.00
CA TYR A 11 35.04 9.98 16.27
C TYR A 11 36.04 9.21 17.14
N ASP A 12 36.37 9.68 18.36
CA ASP A 12 37.27 8.95 19.28
C ASP A 12 36.52 7.98 20.22
N VAL A 13 35.20 7.82 20.04
CA VAL A 13 34.41 6.84 20.80
C VAL A 13 34.45 5.51 20.04
N PRO A 14 34.95 4.42 20.65
CA PRO A 14 34.89 3.11 20.02
C PRO A 14 33.44 2.73 19.75
N PHE A 15 33.16 2.36 18.51
CA PHE A 15 31.84 1.93 18.08
C PHE A 15 31.50 0.58 18.75
N CYS A 16 30.73 0.62 19.83
CA CYS A 16 30.14 -0.58 20.42
C CYS A 16 28.97 -1.02 19.53
N LEU A 17 29.24 -1.90 18.57
CA LEU A 17 28.20 -2.77 18.03
C LEU A 17 27.58 -3.52 19.22
N PRO A 18 26.25 -3.59 19.36
CA PRO A 18 25.64 -4.47 20.34
C PRO A 18 25.98 -5.91 19.95
N THR A 19 27.07 -6.43 20.49
CA THR A 19 27.37 -7.85 20.57
C THR A 19 26.43 -8.45 21.60
N GLY A 20 25.18 -8.67 21.20
CA GLY A 20 24.31 -9.66 21.80
C GLY A 20 24.54 -10.99 21.11
N THR A 21 25.71 -11.59 21.33
CA THR A 21 25.95 -12.99 21.00
C THR A 21 25.09 -13.84 21.93
N GLU A 22 24.05 -14.44 21.36
CA GLU A 22 23.74 -15.86 21.48
C GLU A 22 24.15 -16.54 22.80
N ASP A 23 23.24 -16.54 23.78
CA ASP A 23 22.97 -17.76 24.52
C ASP A 23 21.68 -18.35 23.95
N VAL A 24 21.84 -19.15 22.88
CA VAL A 24 20.78 -19.99 22.31
C VAL A 24 20.61 -21.19 23.23
N THR A 25 19.93 -20.97 24.35
CA THR A 25 19.15 -22.04 24.98
C THR A 25 17.73 -21.94 24.45
N ALA A 26 17.31 -22.99 23.75
CA ALA A 26 15.97 -23.19 23.23
C ALA A 26 14.89 -22.82 24.26
N GLY A 27 14.33 -21.63 24.12
CA GLY A 27 13.17 -21.15 24.83
C GLY A 27 12.32 -20.42 23.81
N GLY A 28 11.16 -20.99 23.51
CA GLY A 28 10.25 -20.42 22.51
C GLY A 28 9.92 -18.98 22.84
N ASP A 29 10.34 -18.08 21.96
CA ASP A 29 9.97 -16.67 22.01
C ASP A 29 8.49 -16.55 21.63
N LYS A 30 7.62 -16.88 22.60
CA LYS A 30 6.26 -16.38 22.64
C LYS A 30 6.38 -14.90 22.93
N GLY A 31 6.63 -14.11 21.89
CA GLY A 31 6.44 -12.67 21.94
C GLY A 31 5.09 -12.41 22.58
N ASP A 32 5.11 -11.67 23.69
CA ASP A 32 3.95 -11.38 24.51
C ASP A 32 2.92 -10.57 23.70
N ILE A 33 1.99 -11.28 23.08
CA ILE A 33 0.90 -10.74 22.24
C ILE A 33 -0.17 -10.05 23.11
N SER A 34 -0.05 -10.14 24.45
CA SER A 34 -1.10 -9.68 25.36
C SER A 34 -1.26 -8.16 25.42
N ASP A 35 -0.31 -7.36 24.91
CA ASP A 35 -0.30 -5.89 25.09
C ASP A 35 -0.27 -5.07 23.78
N LYS A 36 -0.39 -5.72 22.61
CA LYS A 36 -0.50 -4.97 21.34
C LYS A 36 -1.94 -4.49 21.15
N SER A 37 -2.11 -3.17 21.03
CA SER A 37 -3.38 -2.55 20.63
C SER A 37 -3.92 -3.19 19.35
N GLU A 38 -5.24 -3.38 19.28
CA GLU A 38 -5.92 -3.92 18.09
C GLU A 38 -5.55 -3.16 16.82
N VAL A 39 -5.31 -1.85 16.93
CA VAL A 39 -4.87 -1.00 15.82
C VAL A 39 -3.52 -1.46 15.26
N GLU A 40 -2.59 -1.86 16.12
CA GLU A 40 -1.26 -2.29 15.70
C GLU A 40 -1.32 -3.68 15.06
N MET A 41 -2.14 -4.58 15.62
CA MET A 41 -2.41 -5.88 15.01
C MET A 41 -2.98 -5.74 13.59
N VAL A 42 -3.95 -4.85 13.40
CA VAL A 42 -4.55 -4.57 12.08
C VAL A 42 -3.50 -4.05 11.10
N LYS A 43 -2.63 -3.11 11.52
CA LYS A 43 -1.56 -2.60 10.65
C LYS A 43 -0.59 -3.69 10.20
N VAL A 44 -0.16 -4.54 11.13
CA VAL A 44 0.76 -5.65 10.79
C VAL A 44 0.12 -6.57 9.76
N VAL A 45 -1.15 -6.95 9.96
CA VAL A 45 -1.89 -7.78 8.99
C VAL A 45 -2.07 -7.07 7.65
N ALA A 46 -2.39 -5.77 7.65
CA ALA A 46 -2.59 -4.98 6.44
C ALA A 46 -1.30 -4.90 5.60
N MET A 47 -0.17 -4.58 6.25
CA MET A 47 1.14 -4.54 5.59
C MET A 47 1.56 -5.90 5.06
N ALA A 48 1.28 -6.97 5.82
CA ALA A 48 1.54 -8.34 5.38
C ALA A 48 0.77 -8.65 4.08
N ILE A 49 -0.56 -8.44 4.07
CA ILE A 49 -1.41 -8.65 2.88
C ILE A 49 -0.89 -7.83 1.69
N LEU A 50 -0.63 -6.54 1.88
CA LEU A 50 -0.14 -5.66 0.82
C LEU A 50 1.18 -6.16 0.25
N SER A 51 2.13 -6.53 1.11
CA SER A 51 3.45 -7.03 0.68
C SER A 51 3.36 -8.31 -0.15
N TYR A 52 2.45 -9.22 0.21
CA TYR A 52 2.25 -10.47 -0.52
C TYR A 52 1.62 -10.21 -1.88
N VAL A 53 0.60 -9.36 -1.93
CA VAL A 53 -0.11 -9.00 -3.14
C VAL A 53 0.82 -8.35 -4.15
N MET A 54 1.66 -7.40 -3.71
CA MET A 54 2.65 -6.74 -4.57
C MET A 54 3.74 -7.72 -5.04
N ARG A 55 4.27 -8.57 -4.14
CA ARG A 55 5.31 -9.54 -4.48
C ARG A 55 4.87 -10.55 -5.53
N ASN A 56 3.61 -10.94 -5.51
CA ASN A 56 3.04 -11.95 -6.40
C ASN A 56 2.26 -11.35 -7.59
N HIS A 57 2.29 -10.03 -7.77
CA HIS A 57 1.56 -9.33 -8.84
C HIS A 57 0.07 -9.70 -8.91
N ILE A 58 -0.57 -9.75 -7.73
CA ILE A 58 -1.98 -10.14 -7.62
C ILE A 58 -2.86 -8.91 -7.92
N GLU A 59 -3.61 -8.96 -9.02
CA GLU A 59 -4.50 -7.84 -9.38
C GLU A 59 -5.75 -7.74 -8.50
N THR A 60 -6.18 -8.84 -7.89
CA THR A 60 -7.43 -8.91 -7.14
C THR A 60 -7.26 -9.74 -5.88
N THR A 61 -7.72 -9.21 -4.76
CA THR A 61 -7.68 -9.90 -3.46
C THR A 61 -9.03 -9.84 -2.78
N GLY A 62 -9.29 -10.77 -1.87
CA GLY A 62 -10.54 -10.83 -1.11
C GLY A 62 -10.35 -11.50 0.23
N LEU A 63 -11.38 -11.43 1.07
CA LEU A 63 -11.33 -12.01 2.42
C LEU A 63 -11.04 -13.52 2.37
N GLU A 64 -11.68 -14.26 1.45
CA GLU A 64 -11.46 -15.71 1.33
C GLU A 64 -10.03 -16.04 0.94
N GLN A 65 -9.45 -15.33 -0.04
CA GLN A 65 -8.06 -15.53 -0.45
C GLN A 65 -7.05 -15.12 0.64
N CYS A 66 -7.38 -14.13 1.45
CA CYS A 66 -6.54 -13.74 2.59
C CYS A 66 -6.61 -14.76 3.74
N MET A 67 -7.66 -15.55 3.82
CA MET A 67 -7.90 -16.52 4.89
C MET A 67 -7.62 -17.97 4.48
N LEU A 68 -7.42 -18.24 3.18
CA LEU A 68 -7.26 -19.56 2.62
C LEU A 68 -6.12 -19.54 1.59
N GLY A 69 -5.16 -20.46 1.74
CA GLY A 69 -4.06 -20.67 0.79
C GLY A 69 -2.74 -20.04 1.22
N ASP A 70 -1.84 -19.87 0.25
CA ASP A 70 -0.44 -19.52 0.50
C ASP A 70 -0.27 -18.16 1.20
N LEU A 71 -1.16 -17.19 0.95
CA LEU A 71 -1.16 -15.91 1.65
C LEU A 71 -1.33 -16.10 3.16
N TRP A 72 -2.27 -16.96 3.56
CA TRP A 72 -2.53 -17.28 4.96
C TRP A 72 -1.34 -17.97 5.60
N GLU A 73 -0.76 -18.98 4.94
CA GLU A 73 0.35 -19.75 5.52
C GLU A 73 1.69 -18.98 5.53
N GLU A 74 1.99 -18.23 4.46
CA GLU A 74 3.31 -17.59 4.30
C GLU A 74 3.42 -16.22 4.95
N THR A 75 2.31 -15.47 4.97
CA THR A 75 2.37 -14.03 5.25
C THR A 75 1.57 -13.61 6.48
N ILE A 76 0.52 -14.34 6.82
CA ILE A 76 -0.25 -14.03 8.02
C ILE A 76 0.54 -14.41 9.28
N PRO A 77 0.63 -13.52 10.28
CA PRO A 77 1.39 -13.83 11.49
C PRO A 77 0.90 -15.10 12.20
N SER A 78 1.83 -15.89 12.74
CA SER A 78 1.55 -17.12 13.47
C SER A 78 0.61 -16.93 14.68
N TRP A 79 0.63 -15.76 15.30
CA TRP A 79 -0.29 -15.42 16.38
C TRP A 79 -1.75 -15.35 15.93
N LEU A 80 -2.02 -15.00 14.67
CA LEU A 80 -3.37 -14.96 14.12
C LEU A 80 -3.91 -16.38 13.85
N HIS A 81 -3.04 -17.32 13.52
CA HIS A 81 -3.39 -18.74 13.35
C HIS A 81 -3.89 -19.38 14.66
N SER A 82 -3.43 -18.88 15.80
CA SER A 82 -3.84 -19.38 17.12
C SER A 82 -5.20 -18.85 17.59
N ARG A 83 -5.80 -17.88 16.88
CA ARG A 83 -7.10 -17.30 17.21
C ARG A 83 -8.24 -18.10 16.58
N ASP A 84 -9.43 -17.95 17.15
CA ASP A 84 -10.65 -18.47 16.53
C ASP A 84 -10.91 -17.78 15.18
N THR A 85 -11.53 -18.53 14.25
CA THR A 85 -11.79 -18.08 12.88
C THR A 85 -12.62 -16.78 12.82
N THR A 86 -13.49 -16.54 13.81
CA THR A 86 -14.31 -15.32 13.87
C THR A 86 -13.45 -14.10 14.21
N SER A 87 -12.59 -14.21 15.22
CA SER A 87 -11.64 -13.15 15.57
C SER A 87 -10.62 -12.90 14.47
N ALA A 88 -10.12 -13.96 13.83
CA ALA A 88 -9.18 -13.83 12.72
C ALA A 88 -9.80 -13.15 11.50
N SER A 89 -10.98 -13.62 11.06
CA SER A 89 -11.70 -13.00 9.94
C SER A 89 -12.04 -11.53 10.20
N ARG A 90 -12.36 -11.17 11.44
CA ARG A 90 -12.59 -9.78 11.85
C ARG A 90 -11.34 -8.92 11.64
N LEU A 91 -10.18 -9.37 12.13
CA LEU A 91 -8.92 -8.64 11.97
C LEU A 91 -8.50 -8.50 10.50
N VAL A 92 -8.60 -9.58 9.72
CA VAL A 92 -8.30 -9.55 8.28
C VAL A 92 -9.24 -8.60 7.56
N ARG A 93 -10.54 -8.62 7.88
CA ARG A 93 -11.51 -7.69 7.30
C ARG A 93 -11.17 -6.24 7.63
N THR A 94 -10.88 -5.93 8.89
CA THR A 94 -10.50 -4.58 9.30
C THR A 94 -9.19 -4.14 8.65
N ALA A 95 -8.26 -5.06 8.40
CA ALA A 95 -7.04 -4.78 7.64
C ALA A 95 -7.33 -4.46 6.16
N LEU A 96 -8.22 -5.22 5.51
CA LEU A 96 -8.65 -4.93 4.13
C LEU A 96 -9.39 -3.59 4.03
N GLU A 97 -10.28 -3.29 4.97
CA GLU A 97 -10.96 -1.99 5.06
C GLU A 97 -9.97 -0.84 5.28
N ARG A 98 -8.91 -1.09 6.06
CA ARG A 98 -7.83 -0.11 6.25
C ARG A 98 -7.06 0.12 4.96
N LEU A 99 -6.69 -0.93 4.23
CA LEU A 99 -6.02 -0.81 2.92
C LEU A 99 -6.90 -0.09 1.88
N GLU A 100 -8.22 -0.27 1.93
CA GLU A 100 -9.17 0.49 1.10
C GLU A 100 -9.19 1.97 1.46
N GLN A 101 -9.21 2.31 2.75
CA GLN A 101 -9.13 3.69 3.22
C GLN A 101 -7.82 4.36 2.82
N ASP A 102 -6.71 3.64 2.92
CA ASP A 102 -5.37 4.11 2.55
C ASP A 102 -5.18 4.16 1.01
N GLY A 103 -6.14 3.67 0.23
CA GLY A 103 -6.15 3.76 -1.24
C GLY A 103 -5.39 2.63 -1.96
N HIS A 104 -4.91 1.61 -1.25
CA HIS A 104 -4.25 0.47 -1.87
C HIS A 104 -5.25 -0.50 -2.54
N LEU A 105 -6.50 -0.49 -2.08
CA LEU A 105 -7.57 -1.38 -2.54
C LEU A 105 -8.81 -0.60 -2.98
N VAL A 106 -9.49 -1.10 -4.00
CA VAL A 106 -10.78 -0.57 -4.48
C VAL A 106 -11.82 -1.68 -4.49
N LYS A 107 -12.96 -1.49 -3.83
CA LYS A 107 -14.06 -2.48 -3.84
C LYS A 107 -14.62 -2.66 -5.24
N LYS A 108 -14.63 -3.91 -5.72
CA LYS A 108 -15.29 -4.24 -6.99
C LYS A 108 -16.81 -4.11 -6.86
N GLN A 109 -17.46 -3.63 -7.92
CA GLN A 109 -18.92 -3.66 -8.00
C GLN A 109 -19.43 -5.09 -8.22
N GLY A 110 -20.52 -5.45 -7.54
CA GLY A 110 -21.24 -6.70 -7.76
C GLY A 110 -20.67 -7.93 -7.05
N THR A 111 -19.54 -7.82 -6.37
CA THR A 111 -18.96 -8.91 -5.58
C THR A 111 -18.92 -8.57 -4.09
N LYS A 112 -19.01 -9.60 -3.24
CA LYS A 112 -18.91 -9.43 -1.78
C LYS A 112 -17.45 -9.56 -1.38
N HIS A 113 -16.86 -8.46 -0.89
CA HIS A 113 -15.52 -8.43 -0.31
C HIS A 113 -14.36 -8.75 -1.27
N ASP A 114 -14.53 -8.54 -2.58
CA ASP A 114 -13.41 -8.52 -3.51
C ASP A 114 -12.93 -7.10 -3.74
N TYR A 115 -11.61 -6.97 -3.77
CA TYR A 115 -10.88 -5.74 -3.94
C TYR A 115 -9.97 -5.85 -5.15
N LEU A 116 -9.97 -4.79 -5.95
CA LEU A 116 -8.95 -4.53 -6.95
C LEU A 116 -7.74 -3.92 -6.25
N VAL A 117 -6.56 -4.42 -6.58
CA VAL A 117 -5.29 -3.91 -6.05
C VAL A 117 -4.82 -2.79 -6.95
N VAL A 118 -4.71 -1.58 -6.40
CA VAL A 118 -4.45 -0.37 -7.20
C VAL A 118 -3.10 -0.43 -7.89
N ALA A 119 -2.04 -0.81 -7.15
CA ALA A 119 -0.67 -0.83 -7.66
C ALA A 119 -0.42 -1.85 -8.79
N GLU A 120 -1.19 -2.94 -8.80
CA GLU A 120 -1.05 -4.04 -9.78
C GLU A 120 -2.13 -3.97 -10.87
N SER A 121 -3.06 -3.01 -10.80
CA SER A 121 -4.16 -2.94 -11.76
C SER A 121 -3.74 -2.27 -13.07
N THR A 122 -3.42 -3.11 -14.06
CA THR A 122 -3.14 -2.65 -15.43
C THR A 122 -4.33 -1.90 -16.03
N SER A 123 -5.55 -2.36 -15.76
CA SER A 123 -6.78 -1.73 -16.29
C SER A 123 -7.03 -0.33 -15.74
N LEU A 124 -6.65 -0.07 -14.48
CA LEU A 124 -6.76 1.26 -13.88
C LEU A 124 -5.75 2.23 -14.49
N GLY A 125 -4.49 1.80 -14.64
CA GLY A 125 -3.45 2.59 -15.30
C GLY A 125 -3.83 2.98 -16.73
N LEU A 126 -4.30 2.01 -17.53
CA LEU A 126 -4.77 2.26 -18.89
C LEU A 126 -5.95 3.23 -18.95
N ALA A 127 -6.88 3.15 -17.99
CA ALA A 127 -8.01 4.07 -17.93
C ALA A 127 -7.57 5.51 -17.64
N ILE A 128 -6.65 5.71 -16.71
CA ILE A 128 -6.06 7.02 -16.40
C ILE A 128 -5.35 7.58 -17.64
N LEU A 129 -4.49 6.78 -18.28
CA LEU A 129 -3.80 7.20 -19.50
C LEU A 129 -4.76 7.55 -20.64
N THR A 130 -5.89 6.83 -20.74
CA THR A 130 -6.93 7.13 -21.73
C THR A 130 -7.60 8.48 -21.46
N ILE A 131 -7.89 8.80 -20.19
CA ILE A 131 -8.46 10.09 -19.79
C ILE A 131 -7.47 11.22 -20.10
N LEU A 132 -6.21 11.07 -19.70
CA LEU A 132 -5.16 12.06 -19.95
C LEU A 132 -4.95 12.30 -21.45
N ARG A 133 -4.84 11.24 -22.26
CA ARG A 133 -4.69 11.34 -23.73
C ARG A 133 -5.88 12.03 -24.40
N ARG A 134 -7.09 11.84 -23.87
CA ARG A 134 -8.31 12.43 -24.43
C ARG A 134 -8.46 13.90 -24.04
N ASP A 135 -8.12 14.26 -22.82
CA ASP A 135 -8.53 15.53 -22.22
C ASP A 135 -7.37 16.53 -22.06
N CYS A 136 -6.11 16.10 -21.89
CA CYS A 136 -4.95 17.01 -21.86
C CYS A 136 -4.72 17.82 -23.15
N PRO A 137 -5.02 17.32 -24.38
CA PRO A 137 -4.85 18.13 -25.59
C PRO A 137 -5.87 19.26 -25.75
N LYS A 138 -6.87 19.36 -24.87
CA LYS A 138 -7.87 20.42 -24.95
C LYS A 138 -7.26 21.75 -24.53
N PRO A 139 -7.64 22.87 -25.17
CA PRO A 139 -7.06 24.19 -24.89
C PRO A 139 -7.26 24.67 -23.45
N GLU A 140 -8.20 24.07 -22.70
CA GLU A 140 -8.42 24.35 -21.28
C GLU A 140 -7.37 23.72 -20.35
N TYR A 141 -6.65 22.69 -20.80
CA TYR A 141 -5.68 21.90 -20.00
C TYR A 141 -4.30 21.84 -20.65
N ALA A 142 -4.10 22.55 -21.77
CA ALA A 142 -2.89 22.45 -22.59
C ALA A 142 -1.63 23.00 -21.90
N ASP A 143 -1.80 23.96 -21.00
CA ASP A 143 -0.68 24.63 -20.31
C ASP A 143 -0.31 23.95 -18.98
N ASP A 144 -1.29 23.46 -18.21
CA ASP A 144 -1.07 22.94 -16.84
C ASP A 144 -1.31 21.43 -16.69
N GLY A 145 -1.89 20.74 -17.69
CA GLY A 145 -2.30 19.34 -17.60
C GLY A 145 -3.65 19.15 -16.93
N CYS A 146 -3.99 17.90 -16.57
CA CYS A 146 -5.27 17.58 -15.92
C CYS A 146 -5.10 17.42 -14.40
N HIS A 147 -5.95 18.11 -13.64
CA HIS A 147 -5.98 17.99 -12.18
C HIS A 147 -6.49 16.61 -11.72
N TYR A 148 -5.95 16.06 -10.62
CA TYR A 148 -6.32 14.73 -10.12
C TYR A 148 -7.82 14.55 -9.84
N LEU A 149 -8.52 15.60 -9.37
CA LEU A 149 -9.97 15.53 -9.14
C LEU A 149 -10.75 15.31 -10.43
N TYR A 150 -10.28 15.87 -11.55
CA TYR A 150 -10.90 15.63 -12.84
C TYR A 150 -10.73 14.16 -13.26
N ILE A 151 -9.52 13.62 -13.10
CA ILE A 151 -9.22 12.22 -13.37
C ILE A 151 -10.09 11.31 -12.50
N PHE A 152 -10.20 11.61 -11.20
CA PHE A 152 -11.06 10.91 -10.26
C PHE A 152 -12.54 10.92 -10.71
N ASP A 153 -13.07 12.08 -11.08
CA ASP A 153 -14.47 12.22 -11.52
C ASP A 153 -14.72 11.45 -12.83
N GLU A 154 -13.78 11.45 -13.77
CA GLU A 154 -13.86 10.66 -15.01
C GLU A 154 -13.76 9.16 -14.75
N LEU A 155 -12.90 8.70 -13.83
CA LEU A 155 -12.80 7.30 -13.44
C LEU A 155 -14.12 6.81 -12.83
N ARG A 156 -14.76 7.60 -11.97
CA ARG A 156 -16.05 7.22 -11.34
C ARG A 156 -17.20 7.05 -12.33
N LYS A 157 -17.12 7.68 -13.51
CA LYS A 157 -18.10 7.48 -14.58
C LYS A 157 -18.00 6.08 -15.21
N GLN A 158 -16.86 5.41 -15.07
CA GLN A 158 -16.66 4.05 -15.54
C GLN A 158 -17.21 3.06 -14.51
N LEU A 159 -18.09 2.15 -14.92
CA LEU A 159 -18.75 1.17 -14.03
C LEU A 159 -17.75 0.36 -13.19
N GLN A 160 -16.61 0.01 -13.77
CA GLN A 160 -15.55 -0.75 -13.11
C GLN A 160 -14.85 0.01 -11.96
N PHE A 161 -14.84 1.34 -11.99
CA PHE A 161 -14.17 2.19 -10.99
C PHE A 161 -15.15 3.13 -10.25
N ALA A 162 -16.44 2.86 -10.29
CA ALA A 162 -17.45 3.69 -9.62
C ALA A 162 -17.21 3.87 -8.10
N ASN A 163 -16.55 2.87 -7.48
CA ASN A 163 -16.21 2.83 -6.06
C ASN A 163 -14.79 3.33 -5.75
N ILE A 164 -14.06 3.88 -6.74
CA ILE A 164 -12.71 4.37 -6.50
C ILE A 164 -12.74 5.52 -5.47
N THR A 165 -11.75 5.54 -4.59
CA THR A 165 -11.54 6.59 -3.59
C THR A 165 -10.50 7.59 -4.10
N LYS A 166 -10.49 8.80 -3.54
CA LYS A 166 -9.47 9.81 -3.90
C LYS A 166 -8.06 9.29 -3.64
N ASN A 167 -7.85 8.65 -2.49
CA ASN A 167 -6.58 8.05 -2.11
C ASN A 167 -6.14 6.97 -3.11
N ALA A 168 -7.08 6.15 -3.59
CA ALA A 168 -6.79 5.15 -4.63
C ALA A 168 -6.41 5.79 -5.97
N THR A 169 -7.04 6.91 -6.34
CA THR A 169 -6.62 7.65 -7.53
C THR A 169 -5.23 8.25 -7.37
N CYS A 170 -4.90 8.85 -6.23
CA CYS A 170 -3.55 9.36 -5.95
C CYS A 170 -2.51 8.24 -6.01
N GLN A 171 -2.73 7.11 -5.33
CA GLN A 171 -1.84 5.95 -5.39
C GLN A 171 -1.62 5.42 -6.81
N ALA A 172 -2.68 5.41 -7.63
CA ALA A 172 -2.56 5.01 -9.03
C ALA A 172 -1.74 6.01 -9.85
N LEU A 173 -1.89 7.31 -9.59
CA LEU A 173 -1.12 8.36 -10.25
C LEU A 173 0.36 8.33 -9.83
N ASP A 174 0.63 8.23 -8.53
CA ASP A 174 1.99 8.08 -7.99
C ASP A 174 2.69 6.88 -8.62
N ARG A 175 1.98 5.75 -8.77
CA ARG A 175 2.50 4.55 -9.42
C ARG A 175 2.82 4.76 -10.90
N LEU A 176 1.95 5.42 -11.65
CA LEU A 176 2.19 5.74 -13.06
C LEU A 176 3.36 6.72 -13.22
N GLU A 177 3.53 7.64 -12.28
CA GLU A 177 4.67 8.56 -12.25
C GLU A 177 5.97 7.82 -11.95
N GLU A 178 5.99 6.89 -10.98
CA GLU A 178 7.13 5.98 -10.74
C GLU A 178 7.51 5.18 -11.99
N GLN A 179 6.52 4.77 -12.78
CA GLN A 179 6.70 4.04 -14.04
C GLN A 179 7.10 4.95 -15.21
N SER A 180 7.17 6.27 -15.00
CA SER A 180 7.42 7.27 -16.05
C SER A 180 6.38 7.29 -17.17
N ASP A 181 5.16 6.82 -16.90
CA ASP A 181 4.03 6.90 -17.86
C ASP A 181 3.37 8.29 -17.85
N ILE A 182 3.43 8.97 -16.70
CA ILE A 182 2.91 10.33 -16.49
C ILE A 182 3.95 11.20 -15.77
N ILE A 183 3.73 12.51 -15.78
CA ILE A 183 4.56 13.51 -15.10
C ILE A 183 3.64 14.45 -14.32
N SER A 184 3.99 14.72 -13.06
CA SER A 184 3.42 15.84 -12.31
C SER A 184 4.05 17.17 -12.77
N MET A 185 3.22 18.11 -13.24
CA MET A 185 3.66 19.43 -13.73
C MET A 185 3.62 20.47 -12.61
N THR A 186 2.45 20.62 -11.98
CA THR A 186 2.16 21.53 -10.87
C THR A 186 1.49 20.75 -9.74
N GLU A 187 1.22 21.39 -8.59
CA GLU A 187 0.50 20.74 -7.48
C GLU A 187 -0.78 20.07 -8.00
N ASP A 188 -0.81 18.75 -7.88
CA ASP A 188 -1.88 17.84 -8.27
C ASP A 188 -2.33 17.85 -9.75
N HIS A 189 -1.49 18.33 -10.68
CA HIS A 189 -1.75 18.25 -12.12
C HIS A 189 -0.81 17.28 -12.83
N TYR A 190 -1.40 16.44 -13.68
CA TYR A 190 -0.71 15.36 -14.37
C TYR A 190 -0.85 15.47 -15.89
N THR A 191 0.21 15.10 -16.59
CA THR A 191 0.21 14.93 -18.04
C THR A 191 0.91 13.63 -18.41
N ILE A 192 0.70 13.17 -19.64
CA ILE A 192 1.38 11.99 -20.20
C ILE A 192 2.84 12.32 -20.53
N PHE A 193 3.73 11.35 -20.27
CA PHE A 193 5.11 11.40 -20.77
C PHE A 193 5.07 11.30 -22.30
N LEU A 194 5.70 12.26 -23.00
CA LEU A 194 5.74 12.37 -24.47
C LEU A 194 6.83 11.50 -25.10
#